data_AF-U9THU3-F1
#
_entry.id   AF-U9THU3-F1
#
_cell.length_a   1.000
_cell.length_b   1.000
_cell.length_c   1.000
_cell.angle_alpha   90.00
_cell.angle_beta   90.00
_cell.angle_gamma   90.00
#
_symmetry.space_group_name_H-M   'P 1'
#
loop_
_entity.id
_entity.type
_entity.pdbx_description
1 polymer ?
#
loop_
_entity_poly.entity_id
_entity_poly.type
_entity_poly.pdbx_seq_one_letter_code
_entity_poly.pdbx_strand_id
1 'polypeptide(L)'
;MSSLSKSTKSNASSKLIVIYTIIKELQKEQQKVELQIENILRGAQRPKQKNAIIDRENRITTIFNDRVNRTVMDYLRGIAHNISL
;
A
#
# COMPACT_ATOMS: atom_id res chain seq x y z
N MET A 1 -16.20 17.83 41.79
CA MET A 1 -16.04 18.07 40.33
C MET A 1 -14.60 17.90 39.79
N SER A 2 -13.60 17.42 40.57
CA SER A 2 -12.20 17.35 40.10
C SER A 2 -11.74 15.99 39.57
N SER A 3 -12.50 14.91 39.79
CA SER A 3 -12.16 13.54 39.35
C SER A 3 -12.55 13.27 37.89
N LEU A 4 -13.65 13.89 37.40
CA LEU A 4 -14.15 13.69 36.04
C LEU A 4 -13.26 14.38 34.98
N SER A 5 -12.67 15.54 35.30
CA SER A 5 -11.79 16.27 34.37
C SER A 5 -10.38 15.67 34.25
N LYS A 6 -9.89 14.98 35.28
CA LYS A 6 -8.61 14.24 35.23
C LYS A 6 -8.72 12.97 34.38
N SER A 7 -9.87 12.27 34.46
CA SER A 7 -10.14 11.06 33.67
C SER A 7 -10.24 11.35 32.15
N THR A 8 -10.92 12.43 31.77
CA THR A 8 -11.03 12.83 30.35
C THR A 8 -9.69 13.31 29.76
N LYS A 9 -8.86 14.00 30.54
CA LYS A 9 -7.50 14.42 30.12
C LYS A 9 -6.55 13.23 29.96
N SER A 10 -6.60 12.26 30.87
CA SER A 10 -5.81 11.02 30.80
C SER A 10 -6.16 10.18 29.58
N ASN A 11 -7.46 10.05 29.26
CA ASN A 11 -7.94 9.33 28.08
C ASN A 11 -7.62 10.03 26.74
N ALA A 12 -7.47 11.36 26.73
CA ALA A 12 -7.04 12.07 25.53
C ALA A 12 -5.54 11.88 25.25
N SER A 13 -4.70 11.91 26.30
CA SER A 13 -3.26 11.67 26.17
C SER A 13 -2.94 10.25 25.71
N SER A 14 -3.66 9.23 26.20
CA SER A 14 -3.46 7.85 25.74
C SER A 14 -3.84 7.66 24.26
N LYS A 15 -4.92 8.30 23.79
CA LYS A 15 -5.31 8.28 22.36
C LYS A 15 -4.27 8.94 21.46
N LEU A 16 -3.71 10.09 21.86
CA LEU A 16 -2.67 10.78 21.10
C LEU A 16 -1.40 9.93 20.98
N ILE A 17 -1.01 9.23 22.05
CA ILE A 17 0.13 8.31 22.02
C ILE A 17 -0.12 7.17 21.02
N VAL A 18 -1.31 6.56 21.04
CA VAL A 18 -1.67 5.49 20.09
C VAL A 18 -1.62 5.97 18.64
N ILE A 19 -2.21 7.13 18.34
CA ILE A 19 -2.19 7.71 17.00
C ILE A 19 -0.75 7.99 16.55
N TYR A 20 0.07 8.57 17.42
CA TYR A 20 1.48 8.83 17.13
C TYR A 20 2.24 7.54 16.83
N THR A 21 2.03 6.48 17.61
CA THR A 21 2.63 5.15 17.35
C THR A 21 2.20 4.60 16.00
N ILE A 22 0.90 4.67 15.66
CA ILE A 22 0.40 4.23 14.35
C ILE A 22 1.09 4.99 13.21
N ILE A 23 1.18 6.32 13.31
CA ILE A 23 1.85 7.15 12.31
C ILE A 23 3.32 6.74 12.17
N LYS A 24 4.01 6.49 13.29
CA LYS A 24 5.41 6.04 13.26
C LYS A 24 5.60 4.71 12.58
N GLU A 25 4.72 3.73 12.83
CA GLU A 25 4.81 2.43 12.16
C GLU A 25 4.49 2.54 10.67
N LEU A 26 3.52 3.38 10.28
CA LEU A 26 3.24 3.67 8.87
C LEU A 26 4.45 4.30 8.17
N GLN A 27 5.10 5.28 8.80
CA GLN A 27 6.31 5.90 8.26
C GLN A 27 7.46 4.90 8.06
N LYS A 28 7.66 3.98 9.01
CA LYS A 28 8.67 2.92 8.88
C LYS A 28 8.38 1.98 7.72
N GLU A 29 7.15 1.50 7.59
CA GLU A 29 6.79 0.62 6.47
C GLU A 29 6.88 1.35 5.13
N GLN A 30 6.50 2.63 5.07
CA GLN A 30 6.67 3.42 3.85
C GLN A 30 8.15 3.53 3.43
N GLN A 31 9.04 3.88 4.36
CA GLN A 31 10.48 3.96 4.08
C GLN A 31 11.03 2.62 3.56
N LYS A 32 10.61 1.52 4.16
CA LYS A 32 11.01 0.17 3.76
C LYS A 32 10.53 -0.16 2.34
N VAL A 33 9.30 0.19 1.99
CA VAL A 33 8.75 -0.02 0.64
C VAL A 33 9.51 0.82 -0.38
N GLU A 34 9.80 2.08 -0.08
CA GLU A 34 10.56 2.98 -0.97
C GLU A 34 11.96 2.44 -1.25
N LEU A 35 12.67 1.96 -0.22
CA LEU A 35 13.98 1.30 -0.38
C LEU A 35 13.89 0.04 -1.23
N GLN A 36 12.84 -0.76 -1.07
CA GLN A 36 12.64 -1.96 -1.90
C GLN A 36 12.42 -1.57 -3.37
N ILE A 37 11.59 -0.56 -3.64
CA ILE A 37 11.37 -0.05 -4.99
C ILE A 37 12.68 0.44 -5.60
N GLU A 38 13.46 1.23 -4.86
CA GLU A 38 14.75 1.74 -5.33
C GLU A 38 15.72 0.61 -5.68
N ASN A 39 15.84 -0.40 -4.82
CA ASN A 39 16.69 -1.56 -5.07
C ASN A 39 16.27 -2.30 -6.35
N ILE A 40 14.97 -2.49 -6.56
CA ILE A 40 14.44 -3.12 -7.77
C ILE A 40 14.77 -2.29 -9.01
N LEU A 41 14.59 -0.96 -8.95
CA LEU A 41 14.93 -0.05 -10.04
C LEU A 41 16.43 -0.06 -10.36
N ARG A 42 17.29 -0.28 -9.36
CA ARG A 42 18.75 -0.48 -9.52
C ARG A 42 19.13 -1.87 -10.04
N GLY A 43 18.15 -2.74 -10.33
CA GLY A 43 18.37 -4.08 -10.89
C GLY A 43 18.59 -5.18 -9.85
N ALA A 44 18.35 -4.91 -8.56
CA ALA A 44 18.38 -5.97 -7.55
C ALA A 44 17.25 -6.98 -7.79
N GLN A 45 17.49 -8.24 -7.44
CA GLN A 45 16.48 -9.28 -7.53
C GLN A 45 15.31 -8.95 -6.60
N ARG A 46 14.08 -9.01 -7.13
CA ARG A 46 12.87 -8.85 -6.32
C ARG A 46 12.81 -9.93 -5.22
N PRO A 47 12.30 -9.61 -4.03
CA PRO A 47 11.98 -10.62 -3.03
C PRO A 47 11.10 -11.72 -3.65
N LYS A 48 11.26 -12.96 -3.18
CA LYS A 48 10.45 -14.08 -3.68
C LYS A 48 8.97 -13.79 -3.45
N GLN A 49 8.23 -13.57 -4.52
CA GLN A 49 6.78 -13.41 -4.52
C GLN A 49 6.11 -14.74 -4.88
N LYS A 50 4.86 -14.93 -4.44
CA LYS A 50 4.06 -16.08 -4.87
C LYS A 50 3.78 -15.95 -6.37
N ASN A 51 3.84 -17.07 -7.11
CA ASN A 51 3.59 -17.09 -8.56
C ASN A 51 2.27 -16.41 -8.93
N ALA A 52 1.19 -16.63 -8.14
CA ALA A 52 -0.09 -15.96 -8.37
C ALA A 52 -0.03 -14.43 -8.37
N ILE A 53 0.85 -13.83 -7.55
CA ILE A 53 1.06 -12.37 -7.51
C ILE A 53 1.81 -11.94 -8.77
N ILE A 54 2.87 -12.67 -9.14
CA ILE A 54 3.66 -12.41 -10.34
C ILE A 54 2.78 -12.50 -11.59
N ASP A 55 1.95 -13.53 -11.70
CA ASP A 55 1.04 -13.74 -12.83
C ASP A 55 -0.02 -12.65 -12.92
N ARG A 56 -0.51 -12.16 -11.76
CA ARG A 56 -1.42 -11.01 -11.70
C ARG A 56 -0.74 -9.73 -12.16
N GLU A 57 0.48 -9.44 -11.69
CA GLU A 57 1.28 -8.30 -12.15
C GLU A 57 1.55 -8.37 -13.66
N ASN A 58 1.96 -9.53 -14.17
CA ASN A 58 2.22 -9.74 -15.59
C ASN A 58 0.97 -9.45 -16.44
N ARG A 59 -0.21 -9.95 -16.02
CA ARG A 59 -1.48 -9.65 -16.71
C ARG A 59 -1.80 -8.16 -16.74
N ILE A 60 -1.60 -7.45 -15.62
CA ILE A 60 -1.79 -6.00 -15.55
C ILE A 60 -0.82 -5.29 -16.49
N THR A 61 0.46 -5.67 -16.48
CA THR A 61 1.49 -5.09 -17.36
C THR A 61 1.17 -5.34 -18.83
N THR A 62 0.68 -6.53 -19.21
CA THR A 62 0.23 -6.81 -20.58
C THR A 62 -0.90 -5.87 -21.00
N ILE A 63 -1.92 -5.69 -20.16
CA ILE A 63 -3.04 -4.78 -20.44
C ILE A 63 -2.57 -3.32 -20.54
N PHE A 64 -1.63 -2.93 -19.67
CA PHE A 64 -1.02 -1.61 -19.68
C PHE A 64 -0.27 -1.32 -20.98
N ASN A 65 0.61 -2.24 -21.38
CA ASN A 65 1.43 -2.09 -22.59
C ASN A 65 0.58 -2.13 -23.87
N ASP A 66 -0.55 -2.82 -23.84
CA ASP A 66 -1.50 -2.95 -24.96
C ASP A 66 -2.57 -1.84 -24.98
N ARG A 67 -2.36 -0.73 -24.26
CA ARG A 67 -3.35 0.35 -24.11
C ARG A 67 -3.84 0.91 -25.45
N VAL A 68 -2.94 1.09 -26.41
CA VAL A 68 -3.26 1.72 -27.71
C VAL A 68 -4.18 0.87 -28.58
N ASN A 69 -4.21 -0.44 -28.35
CA ASN A 69 -5.05 -1.39 -29.11
C ASN A 69 -6.38 -1.70 -28.40
N ARG A 70 -6.68 -1.02 -27.29
CA ARG A 70 -7.87 -1.26 -26.48
C ARG A 70 -8.77 -0.05 -26.44
N THR A 71 -10.08 -0.30 -26.43
CA THR A 71 -11.02 0.75 -26.04
C THR A 71 -10.77 1.15 -24.59
N VAL A 72 -11.12 2.38 -24.24
CA VAL A 72 -11.02 2.87 -22.85
C VAL A 72 -11.77 1.94 -21.89
N MET A 73 -12.94 1.46 -22.29
CA MET A 73 -13.76 0.56 -21.46
C MET A 73 -13.11 -0.81 -21.26
N ASP A 74 -12.54 -1.41 -22.30
CA ASP A 74 -11.90 -2.72 -22.19
C ASP A 74 -10.60 -2.65 -21.42
N TYR A 75 -9.86 -1.55 -21.57
CA TYR A 75 -8.70 -1.25 -20.74
C TYR A 75 -9.08 -1.17 -19.27
N LEU A 76 -10.05 -0.31 -18.91
CA LEU A 76 -10.47 -0.11 -17.52
C LEU A 76 -11.03 -1.38 -16.91
N ARG A 77 -11.84 -2.14 -17.66
CA ARG A 77 -12.38 -3.43 -17.20
C ARG A 77 -11.28 -4.44 -16.94
N GLY A 78 -10.29 -4.52 -17.84
CA GLY A 78 -9.13 -5.40 -17.68
C GLY A 78 -8.32 -5.07 -16.43
N ILE A 79 -8.05 -3.79 -16.18
CA ILE A 79 -7.35 -3.33 -14.97
C ILE A 79 -8.17 -3.65 -13.72
N ALA A 80 -9.45 -3.26 -13.69
CA ALA A 80 -10.32 -3.46 -12.53
C ALA A 80 -10.44 -4.95 -12.15
N HIS A 81 -10.62 -5.82 -13.14
CA HIS A 81 -10.70 -7.26 -12.92
C HIS A 81 -9.43 -7.81 -12.25
N ASN A 82 -8.25 -7.46 -12.75
CA ASN A 82 -7.00 -7.97 -12.19
C ASN A 82 -6.62 -7.34 -10.85
N ILE A 83 -7.16 -6.17 -10.49
CA ILE A 83 -7.03 -5.61 -9.13
C ILE A 83 -7.93 -6.33 -8.14
N SER A 84 -9.12 -6.77 -8.57
CA SER A 84 -10.09 -7.46 -7.72
C SER A 84 -9.77 -8.94 -7.42
N LEU A 85 -8.84 -9.54 -8.18
CA LEU A 85 -8.34 -10.91 -7.99
C LEU A 85 -7.22 -10.99 -6.96
#